data_AF-A0A6P8VE95-F1
#
_entry.id   AF-A0A6P8VE95-F1
#
_cell.length_a   1.000
_cell.length_b   1.000
_cell.length_c   1.000
_cell.angle_alpha   90.00
_cell.angle_beta   90.00
_cell.angle_gamma   90.00
#
_symmetry.space_group_name_H-M   'P 1'
#
loop_
_entity.id
_entity.type
_entity.pdbx_description
1 polymer ?
#
loop_
_entity_poly.entity_id
_entity_poly.type
_entity_poly.pdbx_seq_one_letter_code
_entity_poly.pdbx_strand_id
1 'polypeptide(L)'
;MADKAQIPEAIKVQGEVVRKLKSEKASKEQIDEEVSKLLQLKAQIGGDDGKHQFVLKTAKGTRDYNPKQMAIREKVFNTILGCFKRHGAETIDTPVFELKVHIHITVHSWQAKTWRLT
;
A
#
# COMPACT_ATOMS: atom_id res chain seq x y z
N MET A 1 -18.41 -13.17 -41.91
CA MET A 1 -18.82 -13.74 -40.60
C MET A 1 -17.78 -14.78 -40.18
N ALA A 2 -16.65 -14.30 -39.70
CA ALA A 2 -15.58 -15.00 -38.98
C ALA A 2 -15.01 -13.87 -38.10
N ASP A 3 -15.02 -13.89 -36.76
CA ASP A 3 -13.96 -14.48 -35.96
C ASP A 3 -14.27 -14.36 -34.45
N LYS A 4 -15.52 -14.54 -34.00
CA LYS A 4 -15.82 -14.47 -32.55
C LYS A 4 -15.12 -15.56 -31.72
N ALA A 5 -14.64 -16.64 -32.35
CA ALA A 5 -13.94 -17.75 -31.70
C ALA A 5 -12.41 -17.65 -31.73
N GLN A 6 -11.81 -16.79 -32.58
CA GLN A 6 -10.34 -16.65 -32.67
C GLN A 6 -9.79 -15.61 -31.68
N ILE A 7 -10.58 -14.59 -31.35
CA ILE A 7 -10.22 -13.54 -30.39
C ILE A 7 -9.88 -14.09 -28.99
N PRO A 8 -10.60 -15.07 -28.38
CA PRO A 8 -10.22 -15.61 -27.08
C PRO A 8 -8.88 -16.35 -27.09
N GLU A 9 -8.52 -16.99 -28.21
CA GLU A 9 -7.23 -17.67 -28.35
C GLU A 9 -6.10 -16.66 -28.52
N ALA A 10 -6.33 -15.59 -29.30
CA ALA A 10 -5.40 -14.46 -29.41
C ALA A 10 -5.15 -13.77 -28.06
N ILE A 11 -6.18 -13.65 -27.19
CA ILE A 11 -6.03 -13.12 -25.83
C ILE A 11 -5.15 -14.01 -24.96
N LYS A 12 -5.26 -15.34 -25.08
CA LYS A 12 -4.40 -16.26 -24.33
C LYS A 12 -2.94 -16.14 -24.77
N VAL A 13 -2.70 -16.17 -26.08
CA VAL A 13 -1.36 -16.03 -26.66
C VAL A 13 -0.73 -14.70 -26.25
N GLN A 14 -1.47 -13.59 -26.39
CA GLN A 14 -1.02 -12.26 -25.98
C GLN A 14 -0.79 -12.16 -24.46
N GLY A 15 -1.61 -12.84 -23.65
CA GLY A 15 -1.43 -12.95 -22.21
C GLY A 15 -0.16 -13.71 -21.79
N GLU A 16 0.19 -14.78 -22.51
CA GLU A 16 1.45 -15.51 -22.29
C GLU A 16 2.68 -14.68 -22.65
N VAL A 17 2.62 -13.92 -23.75
CA VAL A 17 3.69 -12.99 -24.15
C VAL A 17 3.91 -11.94 -23.07
N VAL A 18 2.85 -11.30 -22.57
CA VAL A 18 2.94 -10.35 -21.46
C VAL A 18 3.54 -11.00 -20.20
N ARG A 19 3.22 -12.28 -19.93
CA ARG A 19 3.75 -13.00 -18.77
C ARG A 19 5.24 -13.31 -18.91
N LYS A 20 5.69 -13.70 -20.12
CA LYS A 20 7.10 -13.93 -20.45
C LYS A 20 7.93 -12.64 -20.36
N LEU A 21 7.44 -11.54 -20.96
CA LEU A 21 8.10 -10.24 -20.91
C LEU A 21 8.24 -9.70 -19.47
N LYS A 22 7.23 -9.95 -18.62
CA LYS A 22 7.32 -9.63 -17.18
C LYS A 22 8.31 -10.51 -16.43
N SER A 23 8.42 -11.80 -16.75
CA SER A 23 9.42 -12.69 -16.13
C SER A 23 10.85 -12.38 -16.57
N GLU A 24 11.04 -11.97 -17.82
CA GLU A 24 12.34 -11.64 -18.40
C GLU A 24 12.81 -10.22 -18.04
N LYS A 25 12.02 -9.46 -17.27
CA LYS A 25 12.29 -8.06 -16.90
C LYS A 25 12.60 -7.18 -18.14
N ALA A 26 11.82 -7.38 -19.20
CA ALA A 26 11.90 -6.54 -20.39
C ALA A 26 11.61 -5.06 -20.05
N SER A 27 11.90 -4.17 -21.00
CA SER A 27 11.68 -2.74 -20.81
C SER A 27 10.21 -2.46 -20.50
N LYS A 28 9.98 -1.51 -19.58
CA LYS A 28 8.64 -1.15 -19.10
C LYS A 28 7.73 -0.69 -20.24
N GLU A 29 8.31 -0.02 -21.24
CA GLU A 29 7.64 0.45 -22.46
C GLU A 29 7.03 -0.71 -23.26
N GLN A 30 7.81 -1.78 -23.49
CA GLN A 30 7.35 -2.96 -24.22
C GLN A 30 6.24 -3.71 -23.46
N ILE A 31 6.32 -3.76 -22.12
CA ILE A 31 5.29 -4.40 -21.29
C ILE A 31 3.98 -3.61 -21.37
N ASP A 32 4.05 -2.29 -21.31
CA ASP A 32 2.86 -1.42 -21.31
C ASP A 32 2.16 -1.42 -22.70
N GLU A 33 2.92 -1.47 -23.79
CA GLU A 33 2.38 -1.61 -25.15
C GLU A 33 1.62 -2.93 -25.35
N GLU A 34 2.21 -4.06 -24.95
CA GLU A 34 1.60 -5.38 -25.12
C GLU A 34 0.38 -5.59 -24.19
N VAL A 35 0.39 -4.97 -22.99
CA VAL A 35 -0.76 -4.91 -22.09
C VAL A 35 -1.88 -4.05 -22.67
N SER A 36 -1.58 -2.94 -23.33
CA SER A 36 -2.56 -2.10 -24.02
C SER A 36 -3.27 -2.87 -25.14
N LYS A 37 -2.52 -3.61 -25.97
CA LYS A 37 -3.08 -4.50 -27.01
C LYS A 37 -3.97 -5.59 -26.41
N LEU A 38 -3.56 -6.20 -25.30
CA LEU A 38 -4.36 -7.21 -24.59
C LEU A 38 -5.68 -6.64 -24.06
N LEU A 39 -5.67 -5.41 -23.54
CA LEU A 39 -6.88 -4.72 -23.06
C LEU A 39 -7.84 -4.38 -24.21
N GLN A 40 -7.32 -3.95 -25.36
CA GLN A 40 -8.13 -3.71 -26.56
C GLN A 40 -8.79 -4.99 -27.07
N LEU A 41 -8.04 -6.11 -27.12
CA LEU A 41 -8.58 -7.41 -27.52
C LEU A 41 -9.66 -7.91 -26.54
N LYS A 42 -9.48 -7.68 -25.24
CA LYS A 42 -10.49 -8.00 -24.22
C LYS A 42 -11.75 -7.13 -24.35
N ALA A 43 -11.61 -5.86 -24.68
CA ALA A 43 -12.74 -4.96 -24.91
C ALA A 43 -13.61 -5.41 -26.10
N GLN A 44 -12.99 -5.97 -27.15
CA GLN A 44 -13.71 -6.48 -28.33
C GLN A 44 -14.60 -7.70 -28.05
N ILE A 45 -14.30 -8.49 -27.00
CA ILE A 45 -15.14 -9.64 -26.60
C ILE A 45 -16.39 -9.18 -25.80
N GLY A 46 -16.50 -7.91 -25.41
CA GLY A 46 -17.63 -7.42 -24.61
C GLY A 46 -17.64 -7.95 -23.18
N GLY A 47 -16.48 -8.41 -22.69
CA GLY A 47 -16.28 -8.72 -21.28
C GLY A 47 -15.88 -7.48 -20.53
N ASP A 48 -16.83 -6.57 -20.30
CA ASP A 48 -16.74 -5.63 -19.16
C ASP A 48 -16.89 -6.44 -17.87
N ASP A 49 -15.92 -7.30 -17.58
CA ASP A 49 -15.59 -7.69 -16.22
C ASP A 49 -14.74 -6.58 -15.59
N GLY A 50 -15.17 -5.32 -15.79
CA GLY A 50 -15.04 -4.23 -14.83
C GLY A 50 -15.76 -4.58 -13.53
N LYS A 51 -15.53 -5.79 -13.00
CA LYS A 51 -15.43 -5.97 -11.56
C LYS A 51 -14.29 -5.06 -11.17
N HIS A 52 -14.62 -3.79 -10.90
CA HIS A 52 -13.93 -3.03 -9.89
C HIS A 52 -13.94 -3.95 -8.67
N GLN A 53 -12.91 -4.77 -8.55
CA GLN A 53 -12.65 -5.54 -7.37
C GLN A 53 -12.47 -4.44 -6.34
N PHE A 54 -13.55 -4.15 -5.61
CA PHE A 54 -13.51 -3.24 -4.48
C PHE A 54 -12.70 -3.97 -3.43
N VAL A 55 -11.38 -3.95 -3.63
CA VAL A 55 -10.43 -4.44 -2.67
C VAL A 55 -10.52 -3.42 -1.56
N LEU A 56 -11.18 -3.82 -0.47
CA LEU A 56 -11.13 -3.14 0.81
C LEU A 56 -9.66 -3.08 1.22
N LYS A 57 -8.98 -2.02 0.79
CA LYS A 57 -7.60 -1.73 1.18
C LYS A 57 -7.67 -0.85 2.41
N THR A 58 -6.83 -1.16 3.38
CA THR A 58 -6.49 -0.20 4.41
C THR A 58 -5.96 1.08 3.77
N ALA A 59 -6.16 2.22 4.42
CA ALA A 59 -5.61 3.49 3.96
C ALA A 59 -4.10 3.34 3.71
N LYS A 60 -3.57 4.05 2.71
CA LYS A 60 -2.14 3.94 2.37
C LYS A 60 -1.28 4.24 3.60
N GLY A 61 -0.42 3.30 3.98
CA GLY A 61 0.45 3.42 5.15
C GLY A 61 -0.12 2.87 6.46
N THR A 62 -1.37 2.37 6.49
CA THR A 62 -1.93 1.68 7.66
C THR A 62 -2.04 0.17 7.43
N ARG A 63 -1.80 -0.61 8.49
CA ARG A 63 -1.83 -2.08 8.47
C ARG A 63 -2.54 -2.59 9.70
N ASP A 64 -3.44 -3.55 9.51
CA ASP A 64 -4.14 -4.24 10.60
C ASP A 64 -3.21 -5.23 11.33
N TYR A 65 -3.47 -5.41 12.62
CA TYR A 65 -2.72 -6.35 13.46
C TYR A 65 -3.57 -7.58 13.77
N ASN A 66 -3.08 -8.76 13.36
CA ASN A 66 -3.73 -10.06 13.65
C ASN A 66 -3.55 -10.41 15.15
N PRO A 67 -4.39 -11.25 15.81
CA PRO A 67 -4.27 -11.54 17.25
C PRO A 67 -2.89 -12.03 17.70
N LYS A 68 -2.20 -12.83 16.86
CA LYS A 68 -0.81 -13.25 17.14
C LYS A 68 0.16 -12.07 17.22
N GLN A 69 -0.01 -11.06 16.36
CA GLN A 69 0.82 -9.85 16.36
C GLN A 69 0.44 -8.92 17.51
N MET A 70 -0.85 -8.85 17.86
CA MET A 70 -1.33 -8.10 19.03
C MET A 70 -0.74 -8.66 20.34
N ALA A 71 -0.68 -9.97 20.51
CA ALA A 71 -0.08 -10.58 21.70
C ALA A 71 1.41 -10.23 21.86
N ILE A 72 2.18 -10.21 20.75
CA ILE A 72 3.59 -9.78 20.77
C ILE A 72 3.68 -8.30 21.12
N ARG A 73 2.84 -7.47 20.49
CA ARG A 73 2.78 -6.02 20.72
C ARG A 73 2.50 -5.72 22.20
N GLU A 74 1.50 -6.36 22.79
CA GLU A 74 1.17 -6.22 24.22
C GLU A 74 2.33 -6.63 25.13
N LYS A 75 3.01 -7.75 24.84
CA LYS A 75 4.19 -8.18 25.60
C LYS A 75 5.29 -7.12 25.60
N VAL A 76 5.54 -6.50 24.44
CA VAL A 76 6.52 -5.43 24.30
C VAL A 76 6.08 -4.18 25.08
N PHE A 77 4.84 -3.73 24.91
CA PHE A 77 4.32 -2.56 25.64
C PHE A 77 4.34 -2.76 27.15
N ASN A 78 4.00 -3.95 27.66
CA ASN A 78 4.05 -4.25 29.09
C ASN A 78 5.47 -4.14 29.65
N THR A 79 6.48 -4.55 28.88
CA THR A 79 7.89 -4.40 29.28
C THR A 79 8.29 -2.93 29.37
N ILE A 80 7.89 -2.12 28.38
CA ILE A 80 8.17 -0.68 28.32
C ILE A 80 7.46 0.05 29.47
N LEU A 81 6.16 -0.22 29.66
CA LEU A 81 5.37 0.38 30.74
C LEU A 81 5.92 -0.02 32.12
N GLY A 82 6.39 -1.26 32.29
CA GLY A 82 7.05 -1.70 33.53
C GLY A 82 8.34 -0.95 33.83
N CYS A 83 9.08 -0.51 32.81
CA CYS A 83 10.23 0.38 32.98
C CYS A 83 9.78 1.77 33.45
N PHE A 84 8.84 2.39 32.73
CA PHE A 84 8.37 3.73 33.06
C PHE A 84 7.72 3.84 34.44
N LYS A 85 6.93 2.84 34.84
CA LYS A 85 6.34 2.78 36.18
C LYS A 85 7.40 2.70 37.29
N ARG A 86 8.49 1.95 37.08
CA ARG A 86 9.60 1.89 38.05
C ARG A 86 10.32 3.23 38.21
N HIS A 87 10.30 4.07 37.18
CA HIS A 87 10.86 5.42 37.21
C HIS A 87 9.84 6.49 37.63
N GLY A 88 8.63 6.11 38.07
CA GLY A 88 7.60 7.05 38.54
C GLY A 88 6.94 7.88 37.44
N ALA A 89 7.04 7.45 36.18
CA ALA A 89 6.39 8.16 35.08
C ALA A 89 4.88 7.85 35.03
N GLU A 90 4.07 8.90 34.88
CA GLU A 90 2.62 8.81 34.73
C GLU A 90 2.22 8.79 33.24
N THR A 91 1.15 8.07 32.94
CA THR A 91 0.61 8.01 31.57
C THR A 91 -0.32 9.18 31.33
N ILE A 92 -0.04 9.99 30.31
CA ILE A 92 -0.90 11.09 29.88
C ILE A 92 -1.57 10.67 28.57
N ASP A 93 -2.88 10.71 28.52
CA ASP A 93 -3.66 10.39 27.31
C ASP A 93 -4.13 11.69 26.64
N THR A 94 -3.43 12.08 25.57
CA THR A 94 -3.76 13.28 24.78
C THR A 94 -4.55 12.89 23.53
N PRO A 95 -5.54 13.69 23.11
CA PRO A 95 -6.35 13.39 21.94
C PRO A 95 -5.49 13.23 20.67
N VAL A 96 -5.92 12.34 19.77
CA VAL A 96 -5.19 12.05 18.52
C VAL A 96 -5.14 13.25 17.57
N PHE A 97 -6.13 14.15 17.66
CA PHE A 97 -6.19 15.37 16.86
C PHE A 97 -5.83 16.57 17.73
N GLU A 98 -4.82 17.32 17.30
CA GLU A 98 -4.38 18.55 17.94
C GLU A 98 -4.62 19.75 17.02
N LEU A 99 -4.82 20.93 17.61
CA LEU A 99 -4.97 22.17 16.86
C LEU A 99 -3.73 22.41 15.98
N LYS A 100 -3.94 22.82 14.72
CA LYS A 100 -2.88 23.01 13.72
C LYS A 100 -1.73 23.91 14.20
N VAL A 101 -2.05 24.93 15.01
CA VAL A 101 -1.08 25.84 15.61
C VAL A 101 -0.13 25.12 16.58
N HIS A 102 -0.63 24.19 17.40
CA HIS A 102 0.18 23.44 18.37
C HIS A 102 1.17 22.49 17.68
N ILE A 103 0.74 21.84 16.59
CA ILE A 103 1.61 21.00 15.76
C ILE A 103 2.70 21.84 15.08
N HIS A 104 2.35 23.02 14.56
CA HIS A 104 3.32 23.88 13.90
C HIS A 104 4.39 24.39 14.89
N ILE A 105 3.99 24.86 16.07
CA ILE A 105 4.91 25.39 17.09
C ILE A 105 5.87 24.30 17.59
N THR A 106 5.38 23.08 17.83
CA THR A 106 6.23 21.97 18.33
C THR A 106 7.27 21.52 17.29
N VAL A 107 6.89 21.44 16.01
CA VAL A 107 7.83 21.09 14.92
C VAL A 107 8.92 22.15 14.74
N HIS A 108 8.54 23.44 14.73
CA HIS A 108 9.49 24.54 14.61
C HIS A 108 10.40 24.68 15.84
N SER A 109 9.90 24.40 17.04
CA SER A 109 10.70 24.39 18.28
C SER A 109 11.74 23.26 18.29
N TRP A 110 11.39 22.08 17.78
CA TRP A 110 12.31 20.95 17.67
C TRP A 110 13.42 21.20 16.66
N GLN A 111 13.09 21.75 15.48
CA GLN A 111 14.10 22.19 14.52
C GLN A 111 15.02 23.27 15.11
N ALA A 112 14.48 24.28 15.78
CA ALA A 112 15.28 25.35 16.38
C ALA A 112 16.26 24.87 17.48
N LYS A 113 15.95 23.76 18.17
CA LYS A 113 16.87 23.13 19.14
C LYS A 113 17.95 22.26 18.49
N THR A 114 17.65 21.59 17.38
CA THR A 114 18.65 20.78 16.65
C THR A 114 19.71 21.59 15.91
N TRP A 115 19.46 22.88 15.62
CA TRP A 115 20.42 23.77 14.95
C TRP A 115 21.24 24.66 15.90
N ARG A 116 21.10 24.52 17.22
CA ARG A 116 21.86 25.29 18.23
C ARG A 116 22.90 24.43 18.97
N LEU A 117 23.48 23.45 18.27
CA LEU A 117 24.62 22.65 18.73
C LEU A 117 25.60 22.47 17.55
N THR A 118 26.20 23.57 17.14
CA THR A 118 27.47 23.65 16.41
C THR A 118 28.15 24.94 16.83
#